data_AF-A0A8S3RD80-F1
#
_entry.id   AF-A0A8S3RD80-F1
#
_cell.length_a   1.000
_cell.length_b   1.000
_cell.length_c   1.000
_cell.angle_alpha   90.00
_cell.angle_beta   90.00
_cell.angle_gamma   90.00
#
_symmetry.space_group_name_H-M   'P 1'
#
loop_
_entity.id
_entity.type
_entity.pdbx_description
1 polymer ?
#
loop_
_entity_poly.entity_id
_entity_poly.type
_entity_poly.pdbx_seq_one_letter_code
_entity_poly.pdbx_strand_id
1 'polypeptide(L)'
;MPHRDQKHLNELQKSLEKARTNGNTNVILTGDFNCPDIIWDTATALGPDREIQQGLVEIAETYNLTQIHTIPTREGNLLDLVFVTNPTLVKSSNNVPGISDHDIIITDLETKVHHQKSLPRKCYIYKKAKWDQITTDLKHTLEEVKEKHHQGAEVHQLWDTFKSQLQKTMNTNIPNKEIRSRNNIPWIKHKQRKMLKKKQRLYKQARKTNKWSNYIGLFKRNARNKQKAE
;
A
#
# COMPACT_ATOMS: atom_id res chain seq x y z
N MET A 1 7.84 -19.58 22.38
CA MET A 1 7.95 -18.13 22.11
C MET A 1 9.08 -17.95 21.12
N PRO A 2 8.91 -17.24 19.99
CA PRO A 2 10.04 -16.93 19.12
C PRO A 2 11.11 -16.20 19.94
N HIS A 3 12.36 -16.64 19.85
CA HIS A 3 13.44 -16.05 20.63
C HIS A 3 13.67 -14.62 20.15
N ARG A 4 13.63 -13.67 21.07
CA ARG A 4 14.00 -12.28 20.81
C ARG A 4 15.48 -12.28 20.44
N ASP A 5 15.81 -11.76 19.26
CA ASP A 5 17.17 -11.75 18.71
C ASP A 5 17.60 -10.30 18.50
N GLN A 6 18.80 -9.97 18.96
CA GLN A 6 19.45 -8.67 18.76
C GLN A 6 19.49 -8.28 17.28
N LYS A 7 19.55 -9.27 16.38
CA LYS A 7 19.49 -9.03 14.93
C LYS A 7 18.22 -8.30 14.51
N HIS A 8 17.07 -8.57 15.12
CA HIS A 8 15.81 -7.92 14.77
C HIS A 8 15.82 -6.44 15.16
N LEU A 9 16.39 -6.08 16.31
CA LEU A 9 16.57 -4.68 16.72
C LEU A 9 17.50 -3.93 15.77
N ASN A 10 18.61 -4.56 15.36
CA ASN A 10 19.54 -3.94 14.42
C ASN A 10 18.88 -3.67 13.05
N GLU A 11 18.03 -4.58 12.57
CA GLU A 11 17.29 -4.37 11.33
C GLU A 11 16.17 -3.32 11.48
N LEU A 12 15.52 -3.25 12.65
CA LEU A 12 14.58 -2.17 12.98
C LEU A 12 15.29 -0.81 12.95
N GLN A 13 16.45 -0.71 13.59
CA GLN A 13 17.27 0.50 13.62
C GLN A 13 17.64 0.97 12.21
N LYS A 14 18.19 0.08 11.38
CA LYS A 14 18.50 0.38 9.96
C LYS A 14 17.27 0.86 9.18
N SER A 15 16.10 0.30 9.48
CA SER A 15 14.84 0.69 8.83
C SER A 15 14.40 2.10 9.24
N LEU A 16 14.56 2.45 10.52
CA LEU A 16 14.28 3.79 11.05
C LEU A 16 15.25 4.83 10.50
N GLU A 17 16.54 4.51 10.38
CA GLU A 17 17.53 5.38 9.74
C GLU A 17 17.16 5.70 8.29
N LYS A 18 16.81 4.68 7.51
CA LYS A 18 16.33 4.85 6.14
C LYS A 18 15.05 5.69 6.06
N ALA A 19 14.13 5.51 7.01
CA ALA A 19 12.91 6.31 7.05
C ALA A 19 13.22 7.80 7.27
N ARG A 20 14.17 8.09 8.16
CA ARG A 20 14.61 9.46 8.49
C ARG A 20 15.38 10.11 7.34
N THR A 21 16.31 9.40 6.69
CA THR A 21 17.10 9.97 5.57
C THR A 21 16.26 10.30 4.34
N ASN A 22 15.13 9.60 4.15
CA ASN A 22 14.18 9.90 3.08
C ASN A 22 13.28 11.12 3.35
N GLY A 23 13.51 11.87 4.44
CA GLY A 23 12.78 13.10 4.76
C GLY A 23 11.39 12.87 5.36
N ASN A 24 11.09 11.65 5.86
CA ASN A 24 9.82 11.41 6.55
C ASN A 24 9.88 12.03 7.95
N THR A 25 9.07 13.07 8.18
CA THR A 25 9.00 13.78 9.47
C THR A 25 8.05 13.13 10.47
N ASN A 26 7.07 12.36 9.99
CA ASN A 26 6.09 11.66 10.82
C ASN A 26 6.17 10.16 10.54
N VAL A 27 6.75 9.42 11.48
CA VAL A 27 6.80 7.95 11.50
C VAL A 27 5.78 7.41 12.50
N ILE A 28 5.07 6.37 12.07
CA ILE A 28 4.18 5.55 12.89
C ILE A 28 4.72 4.11 12.78
N LEU A 29 5.03 3.50 13.91
CA LEU A 29 5.55 2.14 13.99
C LEU A 29 4.61 1.32 14.88
N THR A 30 4.06 0.24 14.34
CA THR A 30 3.07 -0.59 15.04
C THR A 30 3.33 -2.06 14.82
N GLY A 31 3.09 -2.89 15.82
CA GLY A 31 3.11 -4.34 15.66
C GLY A 31 3.26 -5.07 16.99
N ASP A 32 3.36 -6.38 16.92
CA ASP A 32 3.67 -7.25 18.05
C ASP A 32 5.19 -7.29 18.25
N PHE A 33 5.66 -6.72 19.37
CA PHE A 33 7.07 -6.69 19.74
C PHE A 33 7.44 -7.82 20.70
N ASN A 34 6.47 -8.53 21.28
CA ASN A 34 6.69 -9.55 22.30
C ASN A 34 7.63 -9.08 23.45
N CYS A 35 7.47 -7.84 23.91
CA CYS A 35 8.26 -7.24 25.00
C CYS A 35 7.37 -6.88 26.21
N PRO A 36 6.89 -7.89 26.97
CA PRO A 36 5.95 -7.68 28.08
C PRO A 36 6.56 -6.97 29.30
N ASP A 37 7.88 -7.02 29.47
CA ASP A 37 8.53 -6.62 30.72
C ASP A 37 9.06 -5.18 30.68
N ILE A 38 8.67 -4.40 29.67
CA ILE A 38 9.01 -2.98 29.56
C ILE A 38 8.02 -2.15 30.39
N ILE A 39 8.56 -1.40 31.34
CA ILE A 39 7.82 -0.37 32.08
C ILE A 39 8.00 0.96 31.35
N TRP A 40 6.98 1.35 30.58
CA TRP A 40 7.02 2.56 29.73
C TRP A 40 7.06 3.86 30.54
N ASP A 41 6.51 3.89 31.74
CA ASP A 41 6.52 5.07 32.62
C ASP A 41 7.93 5.42 33.10
N THR A 42 8.79 4.41 33.31
CA THR A 42 10.15 4.57 33.80
C THR A 42 11.21 4.32 32.73
N ALA A 43 10.80 3.97 31.51
CA ALA A 43 11.71 3.61 30.40
C ALA A 43 12.70 2.50 30.76
N THR A 44 12.27 1.49 31.52
CA THR A 44 13.13 0.39 31.98
C THR A 44 12.53 -0.96 31.66
N ALA A 45 13.36 -1.88 31.17
CA ALA A 45 13.00 -3.28 31.04
C ALA A 45 13.39 -4.10 32.27
N LEU A 46 12.49 -5.00 32.69
CA LEU A 46 12.73 -6.00 33.73
C LEU A 46 12.72 -7.42 33.13
N GLY A 47 13.02 -8.43 33.95
CA GLY A 47 12.82 -9.83 33.54
C GLY A 47 13.84 -10.40 32.55
N PRO A 48 13.51 -11.53 31.90
CA PRO A 48 14.38 -12.20 30.92
C PRO A 48 14.48 -11.40 29.62
N ASP A 49 15.62 -11.51 28.93
CA ASP A 49 15.94 -10.72 27.72
C ASP A 49 15.94 -9.20 27.95
N ARG A 50 16.25 -8.76 29.18
CA ARG A 50 16.33 -7.33 29.56
C ARG A 50 17.15 -6.51 28.58
N GLU A 51 18.28 -7.02 28.10
CA GLU A 51 19.16 -6.32 27.16
C GLU A 51 18.43 -5.96 25.85
N ILE A 52 17.63 -6.88 25.32
CA ILE A 52 16.88 -6.68 24.08
C ILE A 52 15.71 -5.73 24.32
N GLN A 53 14.96 -5.93 25.40
CA GLN A 53 13.84 -5.06 25.76
C GLN A 53 14.31 -3.62 26.06
N GLN A 54 15.45 -3.47 26.74
CA GLN A 54 16.08 -2.17 26.97
C GLN A 54 16.59 -1.55 25.67
N GLY A 55 17.18 -2.34 24.77
CA GLY A 55 17.59 -1.87 23.45
C GLY A 55 16.41 -1.33 22.63
N LEU A 56 15.19 -1.88 22.77
CA LEU A 56 14.00 -1.31 22.15
C LEU A 56 13.65 0.06 22.71
N VAL A 57 13.78 0.26 24.03
CA VAL A 57 13.58 1.56 24.69
C VAL A 57 14.61 2.58 24.20
N GLU A 58 15.88 2.20 24.16
CA GLU A 58 16.98 3.06 23.67
C GLU A 58 16.78 3.47 22.20
N ILE A 59 16.31 2.54 21.35
CA ILE A 59 15.91 2.84 19.97
C ILE A 59 14.74 3.83 19.97
N ALA A 60 13.72 3.60 20.80
CA ALA A 60 12.58 4.50 20.85
C ALA A 60 13.01 5.93 21.21
N GLU A 61 13.87 6.10 22.20
CA GLU A 61 14.43 7.40 22.59
C GLU A 61 15.28 8.01 21.47
N THR A 62 16.18 7.24 20.87
CA THR A 62 17.11 7.69 19.80
C THR A 62 16.37 8.25 18.58
N TYR A 63 15.22 7.66 18.23
CA TYR A 63 14.40 8.08 17.08
C TYR A 63 13.17 8.92 17.47
N ASN A 64 13.12 9.43 18.70
CA ASN A 64 12.01 10.24 19.23
C ASN A 64 10.64 9.56 19.05
N LEU A 65 10.58 8.25 19.26
CA LEU A 65 9.37 7.45 19.19
C LEU A 65 8.70 7.41 20.57
N THR A 66 7.50 7.95 20.65
CA THR A 66 6.66 7.88 21.85
C THR A 66 5.69 6.71 21.72
N GLN A 67 5.70 5.81 22.70
CA GLN A 67 4.66 4.80 22.85
C GLN A 67 3.38 5.49 23.38
N ILE A 68 2.26 5.39 22.66
CA ILE A 68 0.97 6.00 23.01
C ILE A 68 -0.13 5.05 23.51
N HIS A 69 0.01 3.74 23.29
CA HIS A 69 -0.95 2.72 23.67
C HIS A 69 -0.54 1.99 24.95
N THR A 70 -1.33 2.12 26.01
CA THR A 70 -1.00 1.63 27.36
C THR A 70 -1.89 0.48 27.85
N ILE A 71 -2.84 0.00 27.04
CA ILE A 71 -3.80 -1.01 27.46
C ILE A 71 -3.27 -2.40 27.07
N PRO A 72 -3.21 -3.39 27.98
CA PRO A 72 -2.77 -4.74 27.65
C PRO A 72 -3.53 -5.36 26.47
N THR A 73 -2.81 -6.01 25.56
CA THR A 73 -3.38 -6.60 24.34
C THR A 73 -3.54 -8.11 24.41
N ARG A 74 -2.91 -8.77 25.38
CA ARG A 74 -3.03 -10.22 25.57
C ARG A 74 -2.79 -10.62 27.02
N GLU A 75 -3.78 -11.25 27.66
CA GLU A 75 -3.64 -11.87 29.00
C GLU A 75 -2.99 -10.95 30.05
N GLY A 76 -3.28 -9.64 30.00
CA GLY A 76 -2.70 -8.64 30.92
C GLY A 76 -1.32 -8.11 30.53
N ASN A 77 -0.74 -8.61 29.44
CA ASN A 77 0.52 -8.11 28.87
C ASN A 77 0.30 -7.13 27.73
N LEU A 78 1.13 -6.08 27.67
CA LEU A 78 1.21 -5.14 26.57
C LEU A 78 2.28 -5.62 25.57
N LEU A 79 1.85 -6.36 24.54
CA LEU A 79 2.77 -6.93 23.54
C LEU A 79 2.75 -6.17 22.21
N ASP A 80 1.55 -5.70 21.85
CA ASP A 80 1.35 -4.90 20.66
C ASP A 80 1.59 -3.42 21.00
N LEU A 81 2.58 -2.82 20.35
CA LEU A 81 2.98 -1.44 20.63
C LEU A 81 2.62 -0.52 19.48
N VAL A 82 2.33 0.74 19.83
CA VAL A 82 2.10 1.82 18.87
C VAL A 82 3.03 2.97 19.21
N PHE A 83 4.04 3.15 18.36
CA PHE A 83 4.99 4.24 18.44
C PHE A 83 4.66 5.32 17.42
N VAL A 84 4.75 6.57 17.85
CA VAL A 84 4.62 7.75 16.99
C VAL A 84 5.72 8.75 17.29
N THR A 85 6.22 9.40 16.24
CA THR A 85 7.17 10.52 16.37
C THR A 85 6.51 11.83 16.78
N ASN A 86 5.20 11.97 16.50
CA ASN A 86 4.43 13.16 16.84
C ASN A 86 3.12 12.76 17.55
N PRO A 87 3.13 12.72 18.90
CA PRO A 87 1.95 12.39 19.69
C PRO A 87 0.77 13.34 19.50
N THR A 88 1.00 14.59 19.07
CA THR A 88 -0.07 15.58 18.89
C THR A 88 -1.06 15.20 17.78
N LEU A 89 -0.68 14.28 16.89
CA LEU A 89 -1.56 13.78 15.84
C LEU A 89 -2.54 12.71 16.35
N VAL A 90 -2.36 12.19 17.56
CA VAL A 90 -3.16 11.09 18.11
C VAL A 90 -4.43 11.65 18.75
N LYS A 91 -5.59 11.17 18.31
CA LYS A 91 -6.88 11.51 18.92
C LYS A 91 -7.27 10.52 20.01
N SER A 92 -7.08 9.24 19.75
CA SER A 92 -7.40 8.17 20.69
C SER A 92 -6.69 6.87 20.32
N SER A 93 -6.45 6.02 21.33
CA SER A 93 -5.96 4.66 21.15
C SER A 93 -6.71 3.75 22.12
N ASN A 94 -7.41 2.73 21.61
CA ASN A 94 -8.26 1.85 22.41
C ASN A 94 -8.17 0.40 21.92
N ASN A 95 -8.51 -0.54 22.79
CA ASN A 95 -8.66 -1.95 22.42
C ASN A 95 -10.09 -2.26 22.01
N VAL A 96 -10.21 -3.16 21.04
CA VAL A 96 -11.45 -3.85 20.73
C VAL A 96 -11.23 -5.36 20.78
N PRO A 97 -12.24 -6.14 21.15
CA PRO A 97 -12.12 -7.59 21.21
C PRO A 97 -11.57 -8.16 19.90
N GLY A 98 -10.49 -8.92 20.03
CA GLY A 98 -9.82 -9.55 18.92
C GLY A 98 -10.59 -10.70 18.28
N ILE A 99 -10.00 -11.24 17.21
CA ILE A 99 -10.47 -12.48 16.56
C ILE A 99 -9.68 -13.69 17.10
N SER A 100 -8.60 -13.45 17.85
CA SER A 100 -7.70 -14.44 18.46
C SER A 100 -7.52 -14.14 19.96
N ASP A 101 -6.49 -14.71 20.56
CA ASP A 101 -5.92 -14.41 21.88
C ASP A 101 -5.32 -13.01 22.05
N HIS A 102 -5.20 -12.22 20.97
CA HIS A 102 -4.82 -10.81 21.02
C HIS A 102 -6.02 -9.91 20.76
N ASP A 103 -6.20 -8.87 21.57
CA ASP A 103 -7.07 -7.73 21.30
C ASP A 103 -6.52 -6.88 20.14
N ILE A 104 -7.43 -6.19 19.44
CA ILE A 104 -7.06 -5.32 18.32
C ILE A 104 -6.93 -3.89 18.83
N ILE A 105 -5.78 -3.27 18.60
CA ILE A 105 -5.59 -1.84 18.85
C ILE A 105 -6.20 -1.02 17.71
N ILE A 106 -7.07 -0.08 18.06
CA ILE A 106 -7.57 0.97 17.16
C ILE A 106 -6.99 2.30 17.61
N THR A 107 -6.14 2.90 16.77
CA THR A 107 -5.58 4.23 16.99
C THR A 107 -6.06 5.19 15.92
N ASP A 108 -6.65 6.30 16.33
CA ASP A 108 -7.14 7.36 15.46
C ASP A 108 -6.12 8.50 15.39
N LEU A 109 -5.76 8.88 14.16
CA LEU A 109 -4.72 9.88 13.88
C LEU A 109 -5.28 11.00 12.99
N GLU A 110 -4.96 12.25 13.34
CA GLU A 110 -5.20 13.44 12.53
C GLU A 110 -4.03 13.65 11.57
N THR A 111 -4.19 13.24 10.31
CA THR A 111 -3.13 13.43 9.32
C THR A 111 -3.68 13.78 7.95
N LYS A 112 -2.95 14.62 7.22
CA LYS A 112 -3.22 14.91 5.81
C LYS A 112 -2.48 13.90 4.96
N VAL A 113 -3.15 12.82 4.59
CA VAL A 113 -2.57 11.80 3.70
C VAL A 113 -2.41 12.38 2.30
N HIS A 114 -1.16 12.54 1.84
CA HIS A 114 -0.89 12.86 0.45
C HIS A 114 -1.06 11.60 -0.40
N HIS A 115 -2.26 11.41 -0.96
CA HIS A 115 -2.47 10.37 -1.95
C HIS A 115 -1.89 10.80 -3.29
N GLN A 116 -0.79 10.18 -3.71
CA GLN A 116 -0.36 10.26 -5.10
C GLN A 116 -1.43 9.62 -5.98
N LYS A 117 -2.27 10.45 -6.60
CA LYS A 117 -3.22 10.00 -7.61
C LYS A 117 -2.41 9.54 -8.81
N SER A 118 -2.58 8.28 -9.20
CA SER A 118 -2.04 7.81 -10.47
C SER A 118 -2.59 8.69 -11.60
N LEU A 119 -1.70 9.28 -12.39
CA LEU A 119 -2.11 10.08 -13.54
C LEU A 119 -2.94 9.20 -14.51
N PRO A 120 -4.02 9.73 -15.09
CA PRO A 120 -4.73 9.05 -16.16
C PRO A 120 -3.76 8.76 -17.31
N ARG A 121 -3.77 7.55 -17.83
CA ARG A 121 -3.00 7.20 -19.04
C ARG A 121 -3.91 7.24 -20.25
N LYS A 122 -3.45 7.88 -21.33
CA LYS A 122 -4.12 7.78 -22.64
C LYS A 122 -3.87 6.40 -23.22
N CYS A 123 -4.92 5.75 -23.71
CA CYS A 123 -4.83 4.49 -24.42
C CYS A 123 -5.53 4.62 -25.77
N TYR A 124 -4.80 4.29 -26.84
CA TYR A 124 -5.31 4.26 -28.19
C TYR A 124 -6.26 3.08 -28.40
N ILE A 125 -7.39 3.34 -29.05
CA ILE A 125 -8.38 2.32 -29.42
C ILE A 125 -8.11 1.91 -30.86
N TYR A 126 -7.10 1.06 -31.07
CA TYR A 126 -6.69 0.61 -32.41
C TYR A 126 -7.81 -0.06 -33.22
N LYS A 127 -8.80 -0.66 -32.56
CA LYS A 127 -9.99 -1.21 -33.23
C LYS A 127 -10.80 -0.14 -34.01
N LYS A 128 -10.68 1.13 -33.64
CA LYS A 128 -11.36 2.27 -34.29
C LYS A 128 -10.39 3.17 -35.06
N ALA A 129 -9.16 2.71 -35.30
CA ALA A 129 -8.19 3.48 -36.06
C ALA A 129 -8.61 3.58 -37.52
N LYS A 130 -8.45 4.76 -38.11
CA LYS A 130 -8.63 4.98 -39.55
C LYS A 130 -7.35 4.57 -40.28
N TRP A 131 -7.17 3.28 -40.51
CA TRP A 131 -5.93 2.72 -41.06
C TRP A 131 -5.56 3.30 -42.43
N ASP A 132 -6.54 3.51 -43.32
CA ASP A 132 -6.28 4.07 -44.65
C ASP A 132 -5.68 5.49 -44.59
N GLN A 133 -6.16 6.31 -43.63
CA GLN A 133 -5.62 7.66 -43.39
C GLN A 133 -4.22 7.58 -42.79
N ILE A 134 -3.98 6.68 -41.83
CA ILE A 134 -2.66 6.46 -41.24
C ILE A 134 -1.65 6.05 -42.32
N THR A 135 -2.02 5.13 -43.20
CA THR A 135 -1.14 4.67 -44.29
C THR A 135 -0.83 5.83 -45.25
N THR A 136 -1.82 6.63 -45.61
CA THR A 136 -1.62 7.81 -46.47
C THR A 136 -0.70 8.84 -45.82
N ASP A 137 -0.94 9.18 -44.56
CA ASP A 137 -0.15 10.17 -43.81
C ASP A 137 1.31 9.70 -43.62
N LEU A 138 1.53 8.41 -43.39
CA LEU A 138 2.87 7.84 -43.25
C LEU A 138 3.61 7.78 -44.59
N LYS A 139 2.92 7.53 -45.71
CA LYS A 139 3.53 7.64 -47.05
C LYS A 139 3.98 9.07 -47.32
N HIS A 140 3.15 10.06 -47.02
CA HIS A 140 3.54 11.47 -47.15
C HIS A 140 4.73 11.82 -46.25
N THR A 141 4.73 11.35 -45.00
CA THR A 141 5.84 11.55 -44.06
C THR A 141 7.14 10.94 -44.58
N LEU A 142 7.08 9.76 -45.21
CA LEU A 142 8.25 9.12 -45.79
C LEU A 142 8.86 9.97 -46.92
N GLU A 143 8.04 10.51 -47.81
CA GLU A 143 8.51 11.40 -48.88
C GLU A 143 9.11 12.70 -48.32
N GLU A 144 8.51 13.29 -47.27
CA GLU A 144 9.07 14.46 -46.57
C GLU A 144 10.45 14.17 -45.94
N VAL A 145 10.60 12.99 -45.31
CA VAL A 145 11.86 12.58 -44.70
C VAL A 145 12.93 12.31 -45.77
N LYS A 146 12.57 11.68 -46.89
CA LYS A 146 13.49 11.49 -48.02
C LYS A 146 13.95 12.83 -48.57
N GLU A 147 13.05 13.77 -48.79
CA GLU A 147 13.39 15.09 -49.31
C GLU A 147 14.38 15.81 -48.38
N LYS A 148 14.12 15.84 -47.08
CA LYS A 148 15.04 16.41 -46.08
C LYS A 148 16.40 15.72 -46.07
N HIS A 149 16.44 14.40 -46.27
CA HIS A 149 17.69 13.66 -46.38
C HIS A 149 18.48 14.08 -47.63
N HIS A 150 17.83 14.24 -48.79
CA HIS A 150 18.50 14.72 -50.01
C HIS A 150 19.02 16.16 -49.85
N GLN A 151 18.37 16.98 -49.02
CA GLN A 151 18.82 18.33 -48.66
C GLN A 151 19.97 18.36 -47.63
N GLY A 152 20.47 17.20 -47.19
CA GLY A 152 21.59 17.10 -46.26
C GLY A 152 21.23 17.27 -44.79
N ALA A 153 19.96 17.08 -44.41
CA ALA A 153 19.53 17.17 -43.02
C ALA A 153 20.23 16.10 -42.15
N GLU A 154 20.52 16.47 -40.91
CA GLU A 154 21.14 15.57 -39.95
C GLU A 154 20.17 14.45 -39.52
N VAL A 155 20.73 13.30 -39.15
CA VAL A 155 19.96 12.12 -38.70
C VAL A 155 18.99 12.46 -37.56
N HIS A 156 19.39 13.36 -36.65
CA HIS A 156 18.54 13.79 -35.54
C HIS A 156 17.29 14.54 -36.03
N GLN A 157 17.43 15.42 -37.01
CA GLN A 157 16.33 16.20 -37.60
C GLN A 157 15.36 15.30 -38.38
N LEU A 158 15.89 14.29 -39.07
CA LEU A 158 15.08 13.28 -39.76
C LEU A 158 14.26 12.46 -38.78
N TRP A 159 14.88 12.02 -37.67
CA TRP A 159 14.19 11.30 -36.61
C TRP A 159 13.10 12.13 -35.94
N ASP A 160 13.38 13.38 -35.61
CA ASP A 160 12.40 14.27 -34.98
C ASP A 160 11.22 14.57 -35.90
N THR A 161 11.48 14.73 -37.21
CA THR A 161 10.43 14.86 -38.22
C THR A 161 9.54 13.61 -38.23
N PHE A 162 10.14 12.43 -38.38
CA PHE A 162 9.41 11.16 -38.40
C PHE A 162 8.59 10.95 -37.12
N LYS A 163 9.22 11.11 -35.96
CA LYS A 163 8.58 10.93 -34.65
C LYS A 163 7.41 11.88 -34.46
N SER A 164 7.58 13.15 -34.80
CA SER A 164 6.54 14.17 -34.64
C SER A 164 5.35 13.88 -35.53
N GLN A 165 5.60 13.51 -36.80
CA GLN A 165 4.51 13.16 -37.72
C GLN A 165 3.82 11.86 -37.34
N LEU A 166 4.56 10.82 -36.92
CA LEU A 166 3.96 9.59 -36.41
C LEU A 166 3.04 9.88 -35.22
N GLN A 167 3.49 10.68 -34.25
CA GLN A 167 2.67 11.07 -33.10
C GLN A 167 1.43 11.87 -33.53
N LYS A 168 1.57 12.80 -34.48
CA LYS A 168 0.46 13.59 -35.03
C LYS A 168 -0.57 12.70 -35.74
N THR A 169 -0.12 11.80 -36.59
CA THR A 169 -0.95 10.82 -37.31
C THR A 169 -1.68 9.91 -36.32
N MET A 170 -1.00 9.39 -35.31
CA MET A 170 -1.62 8.56 -34.27
C MET A 170 -2.68 9.32 -33.46
N ASN A 171 -2.40 10.57 -33.06
CA ASN A 171 -3.34 11.38 -32.28
C ASN A 171 -4.58 11.79 -33.08
N THR A 172 -4.43 12.03 -34.40
CA THR A 172 -5.53 12.44 -35.28
C THR A 172 -6.41 11.26 -35.70
N ASN A 173 -5.78 10.12 -36.05
CA ASN A 173 -6.48 9.01 -36.71
C ASN A 173 -6.85 7.86 -35.78
N ILE A 174 -6.35 7.84 -34.55
CA ILE A 174 -6.66 6.80 -33.57
C ILE A 174 -7.40 7.42 -32.38
N PRO A 175 -8.71 7.15 -32.22
CA PRO A 175 -9.45 7.56 -31.05
C PRO A 175 -8.77 7.06 -29.77
N ASN A 176 -8.68 7.92 -28.76
CA ASN A 176 -8.08 7.58 -27.48
C ASN A 176 -9.13 7.57 -26.37
N LYS A 177 -8.83 6.85 -25.30
CA LYS A 177 -9.58 6.86 -24.05
C LYS A 177 -8.63 7.04 -22.89
N GLU A 178 -9.02 7.86 -21.93
CA GLU A 178 -8.30 7.98 -20.67
C GLU A 178 -8.67 6.82 -19.74
N ILE A 179 -7.64 6.09 -19.32
CA ILE A 179 -7.75 5.04 -18.33
C ILE A 179 -7.13 5.56 -17.05
N ARG A 180 -7.96 5.72 -16.02
CA ARG A 180 -7.47 5.97 -14.66
C ARG A 180 -6.97 4.65 -14.09
N SER A 181 -5.74 4.63 -13.59
CA SER A 181 -5.32 3.50 -12.76
C SER A 181 -6.17 3.50 -11.49
N ARG A 182 -6.53 2.30 -11.05
CA ARG A 182 -7.20 2.11 -9.76
C ARG A 182 -6.11 1.82 -8.75
N ASN A 183 -6.19 2.42 -7.57
CA ASN A 183 -5.37 2.02 -6.42
C ASN A 183 -5.70 0.56 -6.06
N ASN A 184 -5.00 -0.36 -6.71
CA ASN A 184 -5.20 -1.78 -6.54
C ASN A 184 -4.23 -2.24 -5.46
N ILE A 185 -4.78 -2.68 -4.33
CA ILE A 185 -4.00 -3.23 -3.23
C ILE A 185 -3.24 -4.47 -3.75
N PRO A 186 -1.89 -4.49 -3.76
CA PRO A 186 -1.10 -5.50 -4.48
C PRO A 186 -1.41 -6.96 -4.11
N TRP A 187 -1.71 -7.21 -2.83
CA TRP A 187 -2.01 -8.55 -2.32
C TRP A 187 -3.47 -8.99 -2.53
N ILE A 188 -4.37 -8.10 -2.99
CA ILE A 188 -5.78 -8.40 -3.21
C ILE A 188 -6.05 -8.65 -4.70
N LYS A 189 -5.96 -9.93 -5.10
CA LYS A 189 -6.26 -10.37 -6.47
C LYS A 189 -7.77 -10.44 -6.73
N HIS A 190 -8.14 -10.67 -8.00
CA HIS A 190 -9.54 -10.67 -8.46
C HIS A 190 -10.44 -11.64 -7.67
N LYS A 191 -9.95 -12.84 -7.33
CA LYS A 191 -10.69 -13.85 -6.56
C LYS A 191 -11.07 -13.33 -5.17
N GLN A 192 -10.10 -12.75 -4.44
CA GLN A 192 -10.31 -12.15 -3.13
C GLN A 192 -11.31 -10.99 -3.21
N ARG A 193 -11.20 -10.12 -4.22
CA ARG A 193 -12.19 -9.04 -4.45
C ARG A 193 -13.60 -9.57 -4.64
N LYS A 194 -13.77 -10.65 -5.42
CA LYS A 194 -15.07 -11.28 -5.64
C LYS A 194 -15.64 -11.86 -4.34
N MET A 195 -14.79 -12.48 -3.51
CA MET A 195 -15.17 -13.00 -2.20
C MET A 195 -15.59 -11.89 -1.23
N LEU A 196 -14.81 -10.80 -1.13
CA LEU A 196 -15.13 -9.64 -0.31
C LEU A 196 -16.44 -8.98 -0.73
N LYS A 197 -16.65 -8.76 -2.04
CA LYS A 197 -17.93 -8.23 -2.56
C LYS A 197 -19.11 -9.15 -2.24
N LYS A 198 -18.94 -10.47 -2.34
CA LYS A 198 -19.98 -11.46 -1.97
C LYS A 198 -20.31 -11.39 -0.48
N LYS A 199 -19.29 -11.36 0.39
CA LYS A 199 -19.44 -11.18 1.84
C LYS A 199 -20.23 -9.91 2.14
N GLN A 200 -19.81 -8.77 1.58
CA GLN A 200 -20.46 -7.48 1.82
C GLN A 200 -21.90 -7.44 1.32
N ARG A 201 -22.18 -8.02 0.14
CA ARG A 201 -23.54 -8.09 -0.40
C ARG A 201 -24.47 -8.89 0.52
N LEU A 202 -24.03 -10.06 0.97
CA LEU A 202 -24.80 -10.90 1.88
C LEU A 202 -25.00 -10.24 3.25
N TYR A 203 -23.99 -9.54 3.76
CA TYR A 203 -24.10 -8.76 5.01
C TYR A 203 -25.15 -7.65 4.88
N LYS A 204 -25.08 -6.83 3.82
CA LYS A 204 -26.07 -5.77 3.57
C LYS A 204 -27.49 -6.33 3.41
N GLN A 205 -27.64 -7.44 2.71
CA GLN A 205 -28.93 -8.11 2.56
C GLN A 205 -29.46 -8.64 3.92
N ALA A 206 -28.60 -9.28 4.72
CA ALA A 206 -28.96 -9.79 6.03
C ALA A 206 -29.39 -8.65 6.96
N ARG A 207 -28.67 -7.52 6.98
CA ARG A 207 -29.08 -6.34 7.75
C ARG A 207 -30.42 -5.76 7.32
N LYS A 208 -30.72 -5.74 6.02
CA LYS A 208 -31.99 -5.22 5.50
C LYS A 208 -33.17 -6.16 5.77
N THR A 209 -32.95 -7.48 5.72
CA THR A 209 -34.01 -8.50 5.77
C THR A 209 -34.09 -9.25 7.10
N ASN A 210 -33.18 -8.96 8.02
CA ASN A 210 -32.89 -9.70 9.25
C ASN A 210 -32.66 -11.23 9.08
N LYS A 211 -32.35 -11.68 7.85
CA LYS A 211 -32.10 -13.09 7.52
C LYS A 211 -30.60 -13.35 7.34
N TRP A 212 -29.99 -13.97 8.35
CA TRP A 212 -28.53 -14.18 8.43
C TRP A 212 -28.03 -15.51 7.84
N SER A 213 -28.92 -16.45 7.49
CA SER A 213 -28.58 -17.81 7.04
C SER A 213 -27.57 -17.85 5.89
N ASN A 214 -27.76 -17.02 4.87
CA ASN A 214 -26.86 -16.96 3.70
C ASN A 214 -25.50 -16.36 4.05
N TYR A 215 -25.46 -15.35 4.93
CA TYR A 215 -24.22 -14.72 5.39
C TYR A 215 -23.41 -15.71 6.23
N ILE A 216 -24.02 -16.33 7.24
CA ILE A 216 -23.39 -17.34 8.10
C ILE A 216 -22.94 -18.56 7.27
N GLY A 217 -23.78 -19.02 6.34
CA GLY A 217 -23.47 -20.15 5.46
C GLY A 217 -22.29 -19.89 4.52
N LEU A 218 -21.93 -18.62 4.25
CA LEU A 218 -20.70 -18.29 3.52
C LEU A 218 -19.46 -18.58 4.37
N PHE A 219 -19.45 -18.22 5.66
CA PHE A 219 -18.33 -18.49 6.56
C PHE A 219 -18.10 -19.98 6.75
N LYS A 220 -19.16 -20.75 7.00
CA LYS A 220 -19.08 -22.21 7.14
C LYS A 220 -18.45 -22.88 5.90
N ARG A 221 -18.83 -22.43 4.70
CA ARG A 221 -18.24 -22.93 3.44
C ARG A 221 -16.76 -22.55 3.30
N ASN A 222 -16.40 -21.32 3.64
CA ASN A 222 -15.01 -20.88 3.57
C ASN A 222 -14.11 -21.61 4.57
N ALA A 223 -14.61 -21.87 5.79
CA ALA A 223 -13.88 -22.64 6.81
C ALA A 223 -13.60 -24.08 6.35
N ARG A 224 -14.61 -24.77 5.79
CA ARG A 224 -14.45 -26.11 5.20
C ARG A 224 -13.46 -26.14 4.04
N ASN A 225 -13.48 -25.12 3.19
CA ASN A 225 -12.55 -25.04 2.06
C ASN A 225 -11.11 -24.75 2.50
N LYS A 226 -10.91 -24.09 3.64
CA LYS A 226 -9.58 -23.89 4.23
C LYS A 226 -9.01 -25.21 4.74
N GLN A 227 -9.81 -25.98 5.48
CA GLN A 227 -9.43 -27.31 6.00
C GLN A 227 -9.11 -28.36 4.92
N LYS A 228 -9.56 -28.16 3.67
CA LYS A 228 -9.26 -29.04 2.53
C LYS A 228 -8.04 -28.62 1.72
N ALA A 229 -7.52 -27.43 1.98
CA ALA A 229 -6.40 -26.84 1.23
C ALA A 229 -5.10 -26.84 2.06
N GLU A 230 -5.19 -27.17 3.34
CA GLU A 230 -4.10 -27.63 4.21
C GLU A 230 -3.99 -29.16 4.09
#